data_AF-A0A679JU95-F1
#
_entry.id   AF-A0A679JU95-F1
#
_cell.length_a   1.000
_cell.length_b   1.000
_cell.length_c   1.000
_cell.angle_alpha   90.00
_cell.angle_beta   90.00
_cell.angle_gamma   90.00
#
_symmetry.space_group_name_H-M   'P 1'
#
loop_
_entity.id
_entity.type
_entity.pdbx_description
1 polymer ?
#
loop_
_entity_poly.entity_id
_entity_poly.type
_entity_poly.pdbx_seq_one_letter_code
_entity_poly.pdbx_strand_id
1 'polypeptide(L)' 'MTLRLAFASLLALTVAVPLGSVALSTPVAAKYSMDREKRFGGMCKPPLKFAAGACVKRCPAGYRDTGRGYCRFKNMNR' A
#
# COMPACT_ATOMS: atom_id res chain seq x y z
N MET A 1 18.05 -48.94 -23.42
CA MET A 1 16.68 -48.65 -22.92
C MET A 1 16.68 -47.90 -21.58
N THR A 2 17.73 -47.14 -21.25
CA THR A 2 17.84 -46.37 -19.99
C THR A 2 17.94 -44.85 -20.22
N LEU A 3 18.24 -44.42 -21.45
CA LEU A 3 18.47 -42.99 -21.78
C LEU A 3 17.18 -42.16 -21.91
N ARG A 4 16.02 -42.80 -22.13
CA ARG A 4 14.72 -42.10 -22.28
C ARG A 4 14.11 -41.66 -20.94
N LEU A 5 14.52 -42.27 -19.84
CA LEU A 5 13.98 -42.00 -18.50
C LEU A 5 14.63 -40.77 -17.83
N ALA A 6 15.87 -40.42 -18.21
CA ALA A 6 16.59 -39.29 -17.63
C ALA A 6 16.09 -37.92 -18.14
N PHE A 7 15.55 -37.85 -19.35
CA PHE A 7 15.03 -36.59 -19.90
C PHE A 7 13.64 -36.22 -19.35
N ALA A 8 12.85 -37.21 -18.94
CA ALA A 8 11.51 -36.98 -18.43
C ALA A 8 11.51 -36.34 -17.03
N SER A 9 12.55 -36.57 -16.22
CA SER A 9 12.65 -36.01 -14.86
C SER A 9 13.08 -34.54 -14.84
N LEU A 10 13.90 -34.10 -15.81
CA LEU A 10 14.33 -32.69 -15.87
C LEU A 10 13.23 -31.72 -16.30
N LEU A 11 12.21 -32.18 -17.03
CA LEU A 11 11.12 -31.29 -17.49
C LEU A 11 10.08 -30.98 -16.41
N ALA A 12 10.07 -31.73 -15.30
CA ALA A 12 9.03 -31.61 -14.28
C ALA A 12 9.29 -30.48 -13.26
N LEU A 13 10.49 -29.88 -13.23
CA LEU A 13 10.87 -28.91 -12.19
C LEU A 13 10.65 -27.43 -12.54
N THR A 14 10.16 -27.09 -13.74
CA THR A 14 10.04 -25.70 -14.19
C THR A 14 8.65 -25.07 -14.05
N VAL A 15 7.63 -25.82 -13.59
CA VAL A 15 6.24 -25.31 -13.48
C VAL A 15 5.84 -25.16 -12.02
N ALA A 16 6.53 -24.31 -11.28
CA ALA A 16 6.03 -23.78 -10.01
C ALA A 16 6.57 -22.37 -9.74
N VAL A 17 6.55 -21.50 -10.76
CA VAL A 17 6.63 -20.06 -10.52
C VAL A 17 5.20 -19.55 -10.41
N PRO A 18 4.68 -19.26 -9.21
CA PRO A 18 3.46 -18.47 -9.12
C PRO A 18 3.82 -17.04 -9.52
N LEU A 19 3.72 -16.74 -10.82
CA LEU A 19 3.53 -15.38 -11.33
C LEU A 19 2.16 -14.91 -10.83
N GLY A 20 2.12 -14.22 -9.70
CA GLY A 20 0.82 -13.84 -9.15
C GLY A 20 0.87 -13.00 -7.89
N SER A 21 1.70 -11.96 -7.82
CA SER A 21 1.45 -10.85 -6.90
C SER A 21 0.30 -10.00 -7.47
N VAL A 22 -0.94 -10.52 -7.36
CA VAL A 22 -2.13 -9.67 -7.42
C VAL A 22 -2.06 -8.74 -6.22
N ALA A 23 -1.58 -7.52 -6.43
CA ALA A 23 -1.81 -6.40 -5.53
C ALA A 23 -3.30 -6.11 -5.54
N LEU A 24 -4.05 -6.88 -4.75
CA LEU A 24 -5.45 -6.62 -4.48
C LEU A 24 -5.49 -5.28 -3.76
N SER A 25 -5.85 -4.22 -4.48
CA SER A 25 -6.22 -2.92 -3.94
C SER A 25 -7.47 -3.09 -3.08
N THR A 26 -7.31 -3.75 -1.93
CA THR A 26 -8.39 -3.97 -0.99
C THR A 26 -8.78 -2.62 -0.38
N PRO A 27 -10.08 -2.38 -0.15
CA PRO A 27 -10.56 -1.19 0.57
C PRO A 27 -9.98 -1.09 2.00
N VAL A 28 -9.33 -2.16 2.49
CA VAL A 28 -8.55 -2.18 3.72
C VAL A 28 -7.37 -1.20 3.65
N ALA A 29 -6.62 -1.12 2.54
CA ALA A 29 -5.50 -0.18 2.44
C ALA A 29 -5.97 1.28 2.52
N ALA A 30 -7.11 1.59 1.90
CA ALA A 30 -7.72 2.92 1.95
C ALA A 30 -8.31 3.25 3.33
N LYS A 31 -8.86 2.28 4.07
CA LYS A 31 -9.30 2.52 5.46
C LYS A 31 -8.11 2.65 6.42
N TYR A 32 -7.09 1.80 6.23
CA TYR A 32 -5.89 1.79 7.04
C TYR A 32 -5.11 3.11 6.93
N SER A 33 -5.06 3.73 5.75
CA SER A 33 -4.43 5.05 5.58
C SER A 33 -5.16 6.16 6.33
N MET A 34 -6.50 6.14 6.41
CA MET A 34 -7.30 7.14 7.16
C MET A 34 -7.03 7.09 8.67
N ASP A 35 -7.00 5.88 9.24
CA ASP A 35 -6.75 5.70 10.67
C ASP A 35 -5.31 6.07 11.04
N ARG A 36 -4.37 5.81 10.12
CA ARG A 36 -2.97 6.21 10.26
C ARG A 36 -2.86 7.72 10.42
N GLU A 37 -3.48 8.49 9.53
CA GLU A 37 -3.41 9.95 9.55
C GLU A 37 -3.87 10.57 10.88
N LYS A 38 -4.95 10.02 11.45
CA LYS A 38 -5.46 10.47 12.75
C LYS A 38 -4.50 10.15 13.90
N ARG A 39 -3.89 8.97 13.93
CA ARG A 39 -2.95 8.56 14.99
C ARG A 39 -1.65 9.36 14.97
N PHE A 40 -1.22 9.76 13.78
CA PHE A 40 0.08 10.40 13.57
C PHE A 40 0.01 11.94 13.48
N GLY A 41 -1.18 12.55 13.61
CA GLY A 41 -1.32 14.01 13.57
C GLY A 41 -0.54 14.77 14.65
N GLY A 42 -0.29 14.14 15.80
CA GLY A 42 0.54 14.72 16.88
C GLY A 42 2.04 14.42 16.77
N MET A 43 2.46 13.56 15.84
CA MET A 43 3.89 13.22 15.68
C MET A 43 4.68 14.30 14.92
N CYS A 44 4.01 15.07 14.07
CA CYS A 44 4.67 16.12 13.33
C CYS A 44 4.93 17.33 14.23
N LYS A 45 6.15 17.89 14.17
CA LYS A 45 6.49 19.13 14.87
C LYS A 45 5.59 20.27 14.36
N PRO A 46 4.92 21.04 15.23
CA PRO A 46 4.17 22.22 14.81
C PRO A 46 5.06 23.16 13.98
N PRO A 47 4.58 23.75 12.85
CA PRO A 47 3.21 23.77 12.33
C PRO A 47 2.91 22.72 11.22
N LEU A 48 3.68 21.63 11.14
CA LEU A 48 3.52 20.61 10.11
C LEU A 48 2.31 19.70 10.39
N LYS A 49 1.76 19.11 9.31
CA LYS A 49 0.60 18.22 9.34
C LYS A 49 0.98 16.85 8.79
N PHE A 50 0.46 15.77 9.35
CA PHE A 50 0.70 14.43 8.81
C PHE A 50 -0.23 14.09 7.64
N ALA A 51 0.31 13.61 6.52
CA ALA A 51 -0.43 13.16 5.34
C ALA A 51 0.35 12.08 4.58
N ALA A 52 -0.31 10.99 4.16
CA ALA A 52 0.29 9.96 3.31
C ALA A 52 1.66 9.41 3.80
N GLY A 53 1.90 9.37 5.12
CA GLY A 53 3.15 8.89 5.70
C GLY A 53 4.25 9.95 5.91
N ALA A 54 4.00 11.22 5.60
CA ALA A 54 4.97 12.30 5.73
C ALA A 54 4.41 13.51 6.48
N CYS A 55 5.30 14.35 7.03
CA CYS A 55 4.96 15.64 7.61
C CYS A 55 5.05 16.75 6.54
N VAL A 56 3.94 17.42 6.26
CA VAL A 56 3.81 18.42 5.19
C VAL A 56 3.27 19.74 5.74
N LYS A 57 3.65 20.88 5.13
CA LYS A 57 3.09 22.21 5.51
C LYS A 57 1.67 22.42 5.00
N ARG A 58 1.37 21.93 3.79
CA ARG A 58 0.05 22.02 3.15
C ARG A 58 -0.40 20.61 2.75
N CYS A 59 -1.70 20.35 2.84
CA CYS A 59 -2.25 19.05 2.48
C CYS A 59 -2.13 18.81 0.95
N PRO A 60 -1.68 17.61 0.52
CA PRO A 60 -1.56 17.27 -0.89
C PRO A 60 -2.92 17.10 -1.58
N ALA A 61 -2.91 16.97 -2.91
CA ALA A 61 -4.13 16.76 -3.69
C ALA A 61 -4.89 15.50 -3.21
N GLY A 62 -6.22 15.56 -3.26
CA GLY A 62 -7.07 14.49 -2.70
C GLY A 62 -7.18 14.51 -1.18
N TYR A 63 -6.46 15.37 -0.46
CA TYR A 63 -6.57 15.53 0.98
C TYR A 63 -7.25 16.85 1.38
N ARG A 64 -7.89 16.87 2.55
CA ARG A 64 -8.43 18.08 3.18
C ARG A 64 -7.75 18.31 4.51
N ASP A 65 -7.40 19.56 4.77
CA ASP A 65 -6.99 19.99 6.09
C ASP A 65 -8.18 19.96 7.06
N THR A 66 -7.97 19.37 8.23
CA THR A 66 -8.96 19.27 9.29
C THR A 66 -8.72 20.23 10.45
N GLY A 67 -7.59 20.97 10.43
CA GLY A 67 -7.16 21.83 11.52
C GLY A 67 -6.63 21.07 12.75
N ARG A 68 -6.47 19.74 12.68
CA ARG A 68 -6.06 18.88 13.81
C ARG A 68 -4.63 18.35 13.72
N GLY A 69 -3.76 19.01 12.94
CA GLY A 69 -2.38 18.55 12.74
C GLY A 69 -2.23 17.36 11.78
N TYR A 70 -3.31 16.97 11.07
CA TYR A 70 -3.26 15.97 10.00
C TYR A 70 -4.23 16.30 8.88
N CYS A 71 -3.92 15.77 7.70
CA CYS A 71 -4.74 15.86 6.51
C CYS A 71 -5.59 14.59 6.38
N ARG A 72 -6.88 14.74 6.04
CA ARG A 72 -7.81 13.62 5.85
C ARG A 72 -8.15 13.47 4.38
N PHE A 73 -8.03 12.27 3.83
CA PHE A 73 -8.33 12.03 2.42
C PHE A 73 -9.81 12.34 2.10
N LYS A 74 -10.04 13.15 1.07
CA LYS A 74 -11.37 13.40 0.50
C LYS A 74 -11.75 12.18 -0.32
N ASN A 75 -12.51 11.26 0.28
CA ASN A 75 -13.13 10.20 -0.50
C ASN A 75 -14.10 10.86 -1.51
N MET A 76 -13.85 10.69 -2.81
CA MET A 76 -14.61 11.30 -3.92
C MET A 76 -15.89 10.53 -4.26
N ASN A 77 -16.35 9.66 -3.36
CA ASN A 77 -17.50 8.78 -3.57
C ASN A 77 -18.85 9.50 -3.34
N ARG A 78 -19.04 10.67 -3.94
CA ARG A 78 -20.34 11.37 -3.93
C ARG A 78 -20.91 11.45 -5.33
#